data_AF-A0A2V8KFW9-F1
#
_entry.id   AF-A0A2V8KFW9-F1
#
_cell.length_a   1.000
_cell.length_b   1.000
_cell.length_c   1.000
_cell.angle_alpha   90.00
_cell.angle_beta   90.00
_cell.angle_gamma   90.00
#
_symmetry.space_group_name_H-M   'P 1'
#
loop_
_entity.id
_entity.type
_entity.pdbx_description
1 polymer ?
#
loop_
_entity_poly.entity_id
_entity_poly.type
_entity_poly.pdbx_seq_one_letter_code
_entity_poly.pdbx_strand_id
1 'polypeptide(L)'
;MPAAKYSSSPQQFYGLDAFKPTSGLSGGERLRVALAGVLCREYPPSMLLLDEPTNHLDLDSIEQIESALHGYQGTLIIVSHDQAFISEAGIEREIILKGHAARPA
;
A
#
# COMPACT_ATOMS: atom_id res chain seq x y z
N MET A 1 -19.30 -1.76 33.88
CA MET A 1 -19.61 -1.78 32.44
C MET A 1 -19.68 -0.35 31.94
N PRO A 2 -19.15 -0.01 30.75
CA PRO A 2 -18.28 -0.78 29.83
C PRO A 2 -16.81 -0.31 29.94
N ALA A 3 -15.72 -1.06 29.74
CA ALA A 3 -15.39 -2.12 28.78
C ALA A 3 -15.29 -1.64 27.31
N ALA A 4 -14.41 -0.68 27.03
CA ALA A 4 -13.93 -0.42 25.67
C ALA A 4 -12.72 -1.33 25.39
N LYS A 5 -12.98 -2.42 24.67
CA LYS A 5 -11.96 -3.30 24.11
C LYS A 5 -11.23 -2.54 22.99
N TYR A 6 -10.03 -2.04 23.27
CA TYR A 6 -9.06 -1.76 22.23
C TYR A 6 -8.49 -3.11 21.77
N SER A 7 -9.17 -3.71 20.80
CA SER A 7 -8.81 -4.99 20.19
C SER A 7 -8.47 -4.75 18.72
N SER A 8 -7.26 -4.27 18.47
CA SER A 8 -6.46 -4.51 17.26
C SER A 8 -5.23 -3.63 17.34
N SER A 9 -4.13 -4.22 17.79
CA SER A 9 -2.84 -3.54 17.91
C SER A 9 -2.40 -3.04 16.52
N PRO A 10 -2.18 -1.73 16.33
CA PRO A 10 -1.50 -1.28 15.13
C PRO A 10 -0.08 -1.82 15.24
N GLN A 11 0.33 -2.68 14.30
CA GLN A 11 1.72 -3.13 14.18
C GLN A 11 2.55 -1.94 13.66
N GLN A 12 2.70 -0.93 14.51
CA GLN A 12 3.67 0.13 14.38
C GLN A 12 5.05 -0.50 14.57
N PHE A 13 5.99 -0.20 13.66
CA PHE A 13 7.40 -0.56 13.80
C PHE A 13 7.95 0.08 15.09
N TYR A 14 7.98 -0.67 16.20
CA TYR A 14 8.64 -0.28 17.45
C TYR A 14 9.71 -1.30 17.84
N GLY A 15 10.80 -0.82 18.45
CA GLY A 15 11.84 -1.67 19.01
C GLY A 15 12.83 -2.23 17.99
N LEU A 16 13.28 -3.48 18.18
CA LEU A 16 14.35 -4.10 17.39
C LEU A 16 14.02 -4.29 15.90
N ASP A 17 12.72 -4.34 15.55
CA ASP A 17 12.27 -4.49 14.17
C ASP A 17 12.56 -3.27 13.29
N ALA A 18 12.67 -2.08 13.89
CA ALA A 18 13.10 -0.87 13.17
C ALA A 18 14.57 -0.95 12.70
N PHE A 19 15.36 -1.84 13.31
CA PHE A 19 16.77 -2.07 12.97
C PHE A 19 16.99 -3.32 12.12
N LYS A 20 15.92 -4.02 11.72
CA LYS A 20 16.04 -5.16 10.80
C LYS A 20 16.66 -4.68 9.48
N PRO A 21 17.66 -5.39 8.94
CA PRO A 21 18.20 -5.08 7.62
C PRO A 21 17.10 -5.30 6.57
N THR A 22 17.10 -4.48 5.53
CA THR A 22 16.10 -4.54 4.44
C THR A 22 16.02 -5.91 3.76
N SER A 23 17.11 -6.69 3.82
CA SER A 23 17.18 -8.08 3.33
C SER A 23 16.32 -9.06 4.13
N GLY A 24 15.97 -8.73 5.38
CA GLY A 24 15.12 -9.56 6.25
C GLY A 24 13.65 -9.16 6.25
N LEU A 25 13.28 -8.11 5.51
CA LEU A 25 11.91 -7.63 5.42
C LEU A 25 11.10 -8.46 4.43
N SER A 26 9.81 -8.70 4.71
CA SER A 26 8.83 -9.25 3.77
C SER A 26 8.58 -8.29 2.60
N GLY A 27 7.89 -8.76 1.56
CA GLY A 27 7.48 -7.90 0.43
C GLY A 27 6.72 -6.65 0.90
N GLY A 28 5.75 -6.85 1.81
CA GLY A 28 4.97 -5.78 2.41
C GLY A 28 5.73 -4.85 3.32
N GLU A 29 6.62 -5.39 4.13
CA GLU A 29 7.48 -4.56 4.97
C GLU A 29 8.37 -3.65 4.12
N ARG A 30 8.92 -4.14 3.01
CA ARG A 30 9.73 -3.30 2.08
C ARG A 30 8.89 -2.22 1.43
N LEU A 31 7.69 -2.53 0.95
CA LEU A 31 6.80 -1.54 0.34
C LEU A 31 6.38 -0.47 1.36
N ARG A 32 6.04 -0.87 2.59
CA ARG A 32 5.72 0.06 3.68
C ARG A 32 6.89 1.00 4.00
N VAL A 33 8.10 0.47 4.13
CA VAL A 33 9.29 1.30 4.40
C VAL A 33 9.57 2.26 3.23
N ALA A 34 9.41 1.80 1.99
CA ALA A 34 9.55 2.65 0.81
C ALA A 34 8.50 3.77 0.79
N LEU A 35 7.23 3.45 1.03
CA LEU A 35 6.14 4.42 1.11
C LEU A 35 6.37 5.42 2.24
N ALA A 36 6.71 4.97 3.45
CA ALA A 36 7.04 5.86 4.56
C ALA A 36 8.20 6.81 4.20
N GLY A 37 9.24 6.29 3.52
CA GLY A 37 10.36 7.10 3.04
C GLY A 37 10.00 8.13 1.96
N VAL A 38 8.91 7.93 1.22
CA VAL A 38 8.39 8.87 0.21
C VAL A 38 7.42 9.88 0.84
N LEU A 39 6.51 9.40 1.68
CA LEU A 39 5.44 10.18 2.30
C LEU A 39 5.97 11.13 3.39
N CYS A 40 7.04 10.75 4.10
CA CYS A 40 7.63 11.56 5.17
C CYS A 40 8.66 12.59 4.67
N ARG A 41 8.81 12.79 3.35
CA ARG A 41 9.76 13.79 2.81
C ARG A 41 9.16 15.19 2.94
N GLU A 42 10.03 16.18 3.18
CA GLU A 42 9.65 17.60 3.16
C GLU A 42 9.03 18.01 1.81
N TYR A 43 9.53 17.41 0.73
CA TYR A 43 8.99 17.56 -0.62
C TYR A 43 8.59 16.17 -1.14
N PRO A 44 7.34 15.73 -0.91
CA PRO A 44 6.85 14.49 -1.48
C PRO A 44 6.73 14.63 -3.01
N PRO A 45 6.84 13.53 -3.76
CA PRO A 45 6.63 13.57 -5.20
C PRO A 45 5.22 14.05 -5.52
N SER A 46 5.05 14.69 -6.67
CA SER A 46 3.73 15.10 -7.16
C SER A 46 2.91 13.92 -7.68
N MET A 47 3.57 12.79 -8.00
CA MET A 47 2.96 11.59 -8.55
C MET A 47 3.63 10.33 -8.02
N LEU A 48 2.82 9.35 -7.63
CA LEU A 48 3.25 8.02 -7.22
C LEU A 48 2.60 6.97 -8.13
N LEU A 49 3.41 6.05 -8.67
CA LEU A 49 2.96 4.92 -9.47
C LEU A 49 3.23 3.63 -8.71
N LEU A 50 2.18 2.83 -8.52
CA LEU A 50 2.23 1.54 -7.85
C LEU A 50 1.80 0.46 -8.84
N ASP A 51 2.69 -0.49 -9.12
CA ASP A 51 2.41 -1.65 -9.96
C ASP A 51 2.28 -2.89 -9.08
N GLU A 52 1.08 -3.47 -9.06
CA GLU A 52 0.70 -4.64 -8.24
C GLU A 52 1.10 -4.51 -6.75
N PRO A 53 0.65 -3.44 -6.05
CA PRO A 53 1.09 -3.16 -4.68
C PRO A 53 0.63 -4.20 -3.66
N THR A 54 -0.41 -4.99 -3.95
CA THR A 54 -0.93 -6.02 -3.04
C THR A 54 -0.21 -7.36 -3.16
N ASN A 55 0.70 -7.51 -4.13
CA ASN A 55 1.36 -8.78 -4.36
C ASN A 55 2.26 -9.17 -3.17
N HIS A 56 2.15 -10.42 -2.73
CA HIS A 56 2.88 -10.98 -1.59
C HIS A 56 2.63 -10.27 -0.25
N LEU A 57 1.48 -9.61 -0.09
CA LEU A 57 1.06 -8.98 1.17
C LEU A 57 0.09 -9.87 1.95
N ASP A 58 0.16 -9.77 3.28
CA ASP A 58 -0.94 -10.21 4.16
C ASP A 58 -1.97 -9.09 4.32
N LEU A 59 -3.14 -9.45 4.85
CA LEU A 59 -4.26 -8.52 5.04
C LEU A 59 -3.87 -7.30 5.89
N ASP A 60 -3.15 -7.53 6.98
CA ASP A 60 -2.68 -6.47 7.87
C ASP A 60 -1.77 -5.46 7.13
N SER A 61 -0.91 -5.93 6.21
CA SER A 61 -0.07 -5.04 5.40
C SER A 61 -0.86 -4.27 4.35
N ILE A 62 -1.90 -4.87 3.78
CA ILE A 62 -2.80 -4.23 2.82
C ILE A 62 -3.51 -3.04 3.49
N GLU A 63 -4.16 -3.26 4.63
CA GLU A 63 -4.90 -2.21 5.36
C GLU A 63 -3.99 -1.02 5.74
N GLN A 64 -2.74 -1.30 6.10
CA GLN A 64 -1.77 -0.24 6.43
C GLN A 64 -1.34 0.56 5.21
N ILE A 65 -1.18 -0.08 4.06
CA ILE A 65 -0.84 0.60 2.80
C ILE A 65 -2.02 1.44 2.33
N GLU A 66 -3.25 0.92 2.37
CA GLU A 66 -4.46 1.67 2.05
C GLU A 66 -4.57 2.94 2.90
N SER A 67 -4.36 2.82 4.22
CA SER A 67 -4.34 3.96 5.15
C SER A 67 -3.25 4.98 4.80
N ALA A 68 -2.05 4.53 4.43
CA ALA A 68 -0.96 5.41 4.02
C ALA A 68 -1.26 6.13 2.70
N LEU A 69 -1.90 5.47 1.74
CA LEU A 69 -2.25 6.03 0.44
C LEU A 69 -3.39 7.05 0.54
N HIS A 70 -4.37 6.85 1.43
CA HIS A 70 -5.42 7.83 1.69
C HIS A 70 -4.90 9.20 2.16
N GLY A 71 -3.76 9.23 2.85
CA GLY A 71 -3.14 10.47 3.32
C GLY A 71 -2.30 11.20 2.26
N TYR A 72 -2.08 10.60 1.10
CA TYR A 72 -1.18 11.16 0.10
C TYR A 72 -1.85 12.29 -0.69
N GLN A 73 -1.24 13.49 -0.65
CA GLN A 73 -1.78 14.67 -1.32
C GLN A 73 -1.34 14.82 -2.79
N GLY A 74 -0.52 13.90 -3.30
CA GLY A 74 -0.11 13.87 -4.70
C GLY A 74 -1.07 13.07 -5.59
N THR A 75 -0.74 12.96 -6.87
CA THR A 75 -1.45 12.07 -7.79
C THR A 75 -1.03 10.61 -7.56
N LEU A 76 -1.99 9.73 -7.34
CA LEU A 76 -1.76 8.30 -7.20
C LEU A 76 -2.23 7.56 -8.46
N ILE A 77 -1.35 6.75 -9.05
CA ILE A 77 -1.68 5.82 -10.12
C ILE A 77 -1.42 4.41 -9.60
N ILE A 78 -2.46 3.58 -9.59
CA ILE A 78 -2.40 2.19 -9.15
C ILE A 78 -2.72 1.30 -10.34
N VAL A 79 -1.85 0.32 -10.59
CA VAL A 79 -2.10 -0.81 -11.47
C VAL A 79 -2.28 -2.02 -10.56
N SER A 80 -3.47 -2.61 -10.55
CA SER A 80 -3.78 -3.78 -9.74
C SER A 80 -4.92 -4.56 -10.38
N HIS A 81 -4.93 -5.87 -10.16
CA HIS A 81 -6.08 -6.74 -10.46
C HIS A 81 -7.04 -6.92 -9.26
N ASP A 82 -6.69 -6.38 -8.09
CA ASP A 82 -7.47 -6.48 -6.86
C ASP A 82 -8.48 -5.32 -6.74
N GLN A 83 -9.77 -5.65 -6.91
CA GLN A 83 -10.86 -4.68 -6.82
C GLN A 83 -11.14 -4.18 -5.41
N ALA A 84 -10.89 -5.01 -4.38
CA ALA A 84 -11.12 -4.61 -3.00
C ALA A 84 -10.13 -3.50 -2.61
N PHE A 85 -8.85 -3.71 -2.94
CA PHE A 85 -7.81 -2.71 -2.73
C PHE A 85 -8.07 -1.40 -3.50
N ILE A 86 -8.49 -1.48 -4.76
CA ILE A 86 -8.81 -0.28 -5.56
C ILE A 86 -9.97 0.51 -4.93
N SER A 87 -10.99 -0.19 -4.44
CA SER A 87 -12.14 0.43 -3.79
C SER A 87 -11.75 1.12 -2.48
N GLU A 88 -10.92 0.47 -1.67
CA GLU A 88 -10.45 1.01 -0.38
C GLU A 88 -9.36 2.07 -0.54
N ALA A 89 -8.62 2.13 -1.65
CA ALA A 89 -7.60 3.15 -1.87
C ALA A 89 -8.16 4.54 -2.23
N GLY A 90 -9.47 4.69 -2.38
CA GLY A 90 -10.12 5.99 -2.62
C GLY A 90 -9.90 6.55 -4.04
N ILE A 91 -9.88 5.68 -5.05
CA ILE A 91 -9.57 6.06 -6.45
C ILE A 91 -10.69 6.90 -7.08
N GLU A 92 -10.33 8.06 -7.63
CA GLU A 92 -11.27 8.97 -8.32
C GLU A 92 -11.67 8.50 -9.72
N ARG A 93 -10.78 7.77 -10.41
CA ARG A 93 -10.99 7.30 -11.79
C ARG A 93 -10.37 5.94 -12.01
N GLU A 94 -11.15 5.05 -12.61
CA GLU A 94 -10.70 3.73 -13.00
C GLU A 94 -10.49 3.65 -14.52
N ILE A 95 -9.39 3.02 -14.95
CA ILE A 95 -9.11 2.74 -16.36
C ILE A 95 -9.02 1.22 -16.54
N ILE A 96 -10.02 0.63 -17.19
CA ILE A 96 -10.05 -0.81 -17.46
C ILE A 96 -9.36 -1.10 -18.79
N LEU A 97 -8.20 -1.75 -18.72
CA LEU A 97 -7.49 -2.21 -19.90
C LEU A 97 -8.10 -3.53 -20.40
N LYS A 98 -8.82 -3.48 -21.53
CA LYS A 98 -9.28 -4.69 -22.21
C LYS A 98 -8.10 -5.29 -23.00
N GLY A 99 -7.84 -6.58 -22.78
CA GLY A 99 -6.83 -7.29 -23.55
C GLY A 99 -7.10 -7.16 -25.05
N HIS A 100 -6.07 -6.89 -25.84
CA HIS A 100 -6.16 -7.13 -27.28
C HIS A 100 -6.31 -8.64 -27.47
N ALA A 101 -7.33 -9.08 -28.21
CA ALA A 101 -7.42 -10.46 -28.66
C ALA A 101 -6.05 -10.83 -29.24
N ALA A 102 -5.42 -11.85 -28.67
CA ALA A 102 -4.10 -12.30 -29.08
C ALA A 102 -4.11 -12.42 -30.61
N ARG A 103 -3.22 -11.69 -31.27
CA ARG A 103 -3.09 -11.76 -32.73
C ARG A 103 -2.82 -13.23 -33.05
N PRO A 104 -3.68 -13.93 -33.81
CA PRO A 104 -3.40 -15.32 -34.16
C PRO A 104 -2.05 -15.35 -34.88
N ALA A 105 -1.21 -16.31 -34.46
CA ALA A 105 0.13 -16.55 -35.00
C ALA A 105 0.08 -16.86 -36.50
#